data_AF-A0A2D6F283-F1
#
_entry.id   AF-A0A2D6F283-F1
#
_cell.length_a   1.000
_cell.length_b   1.000
_cell.length_c   1.000
_cell.angle_alpha   90.00
_cell.angle_beta   90.00
_cell.angle_gamma   90.00
#
_symmetry.space_group_name_H-M   'P 1'
#
loop_
_entity.id
_entity.type
_entity.pdbx_description
1 polymer ?
#
loop_
_entity_poly.entity_id
_entity_poly.type
_entity_poly.pdbx_seq_one_letter_code
_entity_poly.pdbx_strand_id
1 'polypeptide(L)' 'MAKREKRLKKQYEGLLKQIEKHKQKIKTYKGYKDTTHNYWLKEIEVFEKIAKERSKLLKKLRKKKKS' A
#
# COMPACT_ATOMS: atom_id res chain seq x y z
N MET A 1 -12.94 19.51 -0.11
CA MET A 1 -13.07 18.03 -0.19
C MET A 1 -12.20 17.37 -1.29
N ALA A 2 -12.13 17.90 -2.52
CA ALA A 2 -11.39 17.27 -3.63
C ALA A 2 -9.87 17.07 -3.39
N LYS A 3 -9.21 18.02 -2.70
CA LYS A 3 -7.77 17.89 -2.34
C LYS A 3 -7.50 16.68 -1.42
N ARG A 4 -8.43 16.36 -0.50
CA ARG A 4 -8.30 15.21 0.42
C ARG A 4 -8.46 13.88 -0.31
N GLU A 5 -9.43 13.78 -1.23
CA GLU A 5 -9.64 12.59 -2.05
C GLU A 5 -8.44 12.33 -2.96
N LYS A 6 -7.94 13.36 -3.66
CA LYS A 6 -6.73 13.26 -4.51
C LYS A 6 -5.50 12.81 -3.69
N ARG A 7 -5.32 13.35 -2.48
CA ARG A 7 -4.22 12.95 -1.58
C ARG A 7 -4.33 11.48 -1.16
N LEU A 8 -5.52 11.03 -0.77
CA LEU A 8 -5.74 9.63 -0.39
C LEU A 8 -5.52 8.67 -1.56
N LYS A 9 -5.97 9.05 -2.76
CA LYS A 9 -5.73 8.25 -3.98
C LYS A 9 -4.23 8.14 -4.28
N LYS A 10 -3.49 9.25 -4.24
CA LYS A 10 -2.03 9.26 -4.42
C LYS A 10 -1.30 8.41 -3.37
N GLN A 11 -1.73 8.46 -2.12
CA GLN A 11 -1.19 7.61 -1.06
C GLN A 11 -1.46 6.12 -1.31
N TYR A 12 -2.69 5.77 -1.71
CA TYR A 12 -3.06 4.40 -2.04
C TYR A 12 -2.22 3.85 -3.21
N GLU A 13 -2.09 4.62 -4.28
CA GLU A 13 -1.26 4.24 -5.44
C GLU A 13 0.22 4.11 -5.05
N GLY A 14 0.73 4.99 -4.19
CA GLY A 14 2.10 4.90 -3.68
C GLY A 14 2.37 3.63 -2.88
N LEU A 15 1.43 3.23 -2.03
CA LEU A 15 1.52 1.98 -1.25
C LEU A 15 1.53 0.75 -2.16
N LEU A 16 0.68 0.72 -3.19
CA LEU A 16 0.67 -0.37 -4.17
C LEU A 16 2.01 -0.51 -4.91
N LYS A 17 2.60 0.62 -5.33
CA LYS A 17 3.93 0.61 -5.97
C LYS A 17 5.03 0.09 -5.04
N GLN A 18 4.98 0.41 -3.76
CA GLN A 18 5.94 -0.13 -2.78
C GLN A 18 5.76 -1.63 -2.60
N ILE A 19 4.51 -2.11 -2.49
CA ILE A 19 4.21 -3.55 -2.40
C ILE A 19 4.78 -4.28 -3.62
N GLU A 20 4.54 -3.78 -4.83
CA GLU A 20 5.05 -4.39 -6.06
C GLU A 20 6.59 -4.41 -6.09
N LYS A 21 7.23 -3.31 -5.68
CA LYS A 21 8.69 -3.23 -5.57
C LYS A 21 9.24 -4.27 -4.60
N HIS A 22 8.61 -4.47 -3.44
CA HIS A 22 9.04 -5.48 -2.48
C HIS A 22 8.79 -6.90 -2.98
N LYS A 23 7.68 -7.16 -3.66
CA LYS A 23 7.41 -8.46 -4.31
C LYS A 23 8.48 -8.78 -5.37
N GLN A 24 8.88 -7.79 -6.17
CA GLN A 24 9.98 -7.96 -7.14
C GLN A 24 11.32 -8.23 -6.43
N LYS A 25 11.65 -7.46 -5.38
CA LYS A 25 12.86 -7.69 -4.59
C LYS A 25 12.92 -9.11 -4.05
N ILE A 26 11.85 -9.58 -3.41
CA ILE A 26 11.69 -10.96 -2.91
C ILE A 26 11.93 -11.97 -4.04
N LYS A 27 11.30 -11.77 -5.20
CA LYS A 27 11.42 -12.68 -6.35
C LYS A 27 12.85 -12.76 -6.90
N THR A 28 13.58 -11.64 -6.90
CA THR A 28 14.96 -11.56 -7.43
C THR A 28 16.03 -11.82 -6.37
N TYR A 29 15.66 -11.91 -5.09
CA TYR A 29 16.62 -12.03 -4.01
C TYR A 29 17.20 -13.45 -3.96
N LYS A 30 18.50 -13.55 -4.24
CA LYS A 30 19.31 -14.77 -4.11
C LYS A 30 20.27 -14.70 -2.92
N GLY A 31 19.92 -13.93 -1.88
CA GLY A 31 20.74 -13.82 -0.69
C GLY A 31 20.43 -14.93 0.31
N TYR A 32 21.46 -15.49 0.94
CA TYR A 32 21.35 -16.54 1.97
C TYR A 32 20.73 -16.05 3.30
N LYS A 33 20.50 -14.75 3.47
CA LYS A 33 19.97 -14.18 4.73
C LYS A 33 18.45 -14.07 4.67
N ASP A 34 17.77 -14.97 5.36
CA ASP A 34 16.31 -14.98 5.54
C ASP A 34 15.76 -13.70 6.19
N THR A 35 16.58 -12.99 6.97
CA THR A 35 16.15 -11.77 7.66
C THR A 35 15.73 -10.66 6.71
N THR A 36 16.40 -10.51 5.56
CA THR A 36 16.06 -9.50 4.55
C THR A 36 14.79 -9.88 3.78
N HIS A 37 14.60 -11.17 3.50
CA HIS A 37 13.38 -11.68 2.88
C HIS A 37 12.17 -11.45 3.79
N ASN A 38 12.29 -11.84 5.06
CA ASN A 38 11.25 -11.64 6.09
C ASN A 38 10.95 -10.16 6.34
N TYR A 39 11.96 -9.29 6.27
CA TYR A 39 11.76 -7.84 6.37
C TYR A 39 10.82 -7.33 5.26
N TRP A 40 11.07 -7.69 3.99
CA TRP A 40 10.21 -7.25 2.89
C TRP A 40 8.81 -7.85 2.94
N LEU A 41 8.66 -9.10 3.41
CA LEU A 41 7.34 -9.69 3.63
C LEU A 41 6.53 -8.91 4.67
N LYS A 42 7.14 -8.58 5.81
CA LYS A 42 6.48 -7.75 6.85
C LYS A 42 6.12 -6.36 6.33
N GLU A 43 6.98 -5.73 5.54
CA GLU A 43 6.66 -4.44 4.93
C GLU A 43 5.48 -4.53 3.96
N ILE A 44 5.39 -5.59 3.15
CA ILE A 44 4.23 -5.82 2.26
C ILE A 44 2.94 -5.91 3.07
N GLU A 45 2.91 -6.69 4.16
CA GLU A 45 1.72 -6.83 5.01
C GLU A 45 1.28 -5.49 5.61
N VAL A 46 2.23 -4.69 6.09
CA VAL A 46 1.96 -3.36 6.63
C VAL A 46 1.39 -2.44 5.54
N PHE A 47 1.99 -2.43 4.35
CA PHE A 47 1.50 -1.60 3.25
C PHE A 47 0.12 -2.04 2.75
N GLU A 48 -0.16 -3.35 2.70
CA GLU A 48 -1.48 -3.87 2.33
C GLU A 48 -2.55 -3.46 3.35
N LYS A 49 -2.23 -3.51 4.66
CA LYS A 49 -3.13 -3.05 5.72
C LYS A 49 -3.44 -1.55 5.57
N ILE A 50 -2.43 -0.72 5.39
CA ILE A 50 -2.60 0.73 5.21
C ILE A 50 -3.38 1.01 3.91
N ALA A 51 -3.07 0.32 2.81
CA ALA A 51 -3.78 0.49 1.54
C ALA A 51 -5.27 0.18 1.68
N LYS A 52 -5.63 -0.89 2.42
CA LYS A 52 -7.01 -1.27 2.72
C LYS A 52 -7.74 -0.18 3.52
N GLU A 53 -7.10 0.40 4.53
CA GLU A 53 -7.65 1.51 5.31
C GLU A 53 -7.86 2.78 4.46
N ARG A 54 -6.88 3.15 3.63
CA ARG A 54 -6.99 4.30 2.72
C ARG A 54 -8.10 4.10 1.69
N SER A 55 -8.27 2.89 1.17
CA SER A 55 -9.37 2.52 0.27
C SER A 55 -10.74 2.63 0.96
N LYS A 56 -10.88 2.15 2.21
CA LYS A 56 -12.10 2.31 3.01
C LYS A 56 -12.44 3.79 3.24
N LEU A 57 -11.45 4.62 3.57
CA LEU A 57 -11.64 6.07 3.76
C LEU A 57 -12.07 6.76 2.46
N LEU A 58 -11.48 6.38 1.32
CA LEU A 58 -11.87 6.88 0.01
C LEU A 58 -13.33 6.53 -0.32
N LYS A 59 -13.74 5.28 -0.07
CA LYS A 59 -15.13 4.83 -0.25
C LYS A 59 -16.09 5.63 0.63
N LYS A 60 -15.76 5.85 1.91
CA LYS A 60 -16.57 6.67 2.83
C LYS A 60 -16.71 8.12 2.35
N LEU A 61 -15.62 8.75 1.92
CA LEU A 61 -15.63 10.12 1.38
C LEU A 61 -16.49 10.24 0.12
N ARG A 62 -16.41 9.27 -0.79
CA ARG A 62 -17.24 9.23 -2.00
C ARG A 62 -18.72 9.05 -1.69
N LYS A 63 -19.08 8.21 -0.71
CA LYS A 63 -20.45 8.05 -0.24
C LYS A 63 -20.99 9.35 0.37
N LYS A 64 -20.21 10.01 1.23
CA LYS A 64 -20.58 11.30 1.84
C LYS A 64 -20.74 12.44 0.82
N LYS A 65 -20.09 12.37 -0.35
CA LYS A 65 -20.25 13.36 -1.42
C LYS A 65 -21.54 13.16 -2.24
N LYS A 66 -22.09 11.94 -2.24
CA LYS A 66 -23.32 11.57 -2.97
C LYS A 66 -24.61 11.71 -2.15
N SER A 67 -24.47 11.87 -0.83
CA SER A 67 -25.56 12.12 0.11
C SER A 67 -25.64 13.60 0.41
#